data_AF-A0A954UTQ3-F1
#
_entry.id   AF-A0A954UTQ3-F1
#
_cell.length_a   1.000
_cell.length_b   1.000
_cell.length_c   1.000
_cell.angle_alpha   90.00
_cell.angle_beta   90.00
_cell.angle_gamma   90.00
#
_symmetry.space_group_name_H-M   'P 1'
#
loop_
_entity.id
_entity.type
_entity.pdbx_description
1 polymer ?
#
loop_
_entity_poly.entity_id
_entity_poly.type
_entity_poly.pdbx_seq_one_letter_code
_entity_poly.pdbx_strand_id
1 'polypeptide(L)'
;DLYRWIQADGEQGGRWSESPWGTAENPIAGKRQLWQSMVTATAPRGSRRATELKPEQPLPGGRYLAKIYIDQQDRTKTDRDYELGEAELYGEVEFDGPWAEGYQPPKIIHAPQPK
;
A
#
# COMPACT_ATOMS: atom_id res chain seq x y z
N ASP A 1 -0.25 -2.75 2.16
CA ASP A 1 0.25 -2.61 0.78
C ASP A 1 -0.66 -1.84 -0.14
N LEU A 2 -0.10 -1.08 -1.08
CA LEU A 2 -0.83 -0.26 -2.06
C LEU A 2 -0.58 -0.77 -3.48
N TYR A 3 -1.64 -1.20 -4.15
CA TYR A 3 -1.62 -1.68 -5.53
C TYR A 3 -2.23 -0.60 -6.43
N ARG A 4 -1.58 -0.28 -7.54
CA ARG A 4 -2.04 0.79 -8.45
C ARG A 4 -2.88 0.19 -9.56
N TRP A 5 -3.97 0.85 -9.94
CA TRP A 5 -4.71 0.51 -11.15
C TRP A 5 -3.87 0.89 -12.37
N ILE A 6 -3.62 -0.07 -13.24
CA ILE A 6 -2.91 0.11 -14.51
C ILE A 6 -3.97 0.04 -15.61
N GLN A 7 -4.18 1.17 -16.28
CA GLN A 7 -5.03 1.25 -17.46
C GLN A 7 -4.36 0.47 -18.60
N ALA A 8 -5.12 -0.30 -19.36
CA ALA A 8 -4.64 -0.85 -20.63
C ALA A 8 -4.67 0.26 -21.69
N ASP A 9 -3.60 0.40 -22.48
CA ASP A 9 -3.54 1.42 -23.53
C ASP A 9 -4.67 1.19 -24.55
N GLY A 10 -5.58 2.17 -24.67
CA GLY A 10 -6.55 2.26 -25.77
C GLY A 10 -7.87 1.48 -25.64
N GLU A 11 -8.14 0.76 -24.55
CA GLU A 11 -9.39 -0.01 -24.39
C GLU A 11 -10.11 0.23 -23.05
N GLN A 12 -11.41 -0.11 -23.01
CA GLN A 12 -12.20 -0.19 -21.78
C GLN A 12 -11.70 -1.36 -20.93
N GLY A 13 -10.72 -1.09 -20.07
CA GLY A 13 -10.19 -2.11 -19.16
C GLY A 13 -8.96 -1.63 -18.40
N GLY A 14 -8.71 -2.28 -17.28
CA GLY A 14 -7.49 -2.11 -16.50
C GLY A 14 -7.35 -3.24 -15.49
N ARG A 15 -6.23 -3.26 -14.80
CA ARG A 15 -5.95 -4.27 -13.78
C ARG A 15 -5.19 -3.65 -12.63
N TRP A 16 -5.36 -4.22 -11.44
CA TRP A 16 -4.44 -3.95 -10.36
C TRP A 16 -3.05 -4.44 -10.72
N SER A 17 -2.03 -3.69 -10.32
CA SER A 17 -0.63 -4.12 -10.45
C SER A 17 -0.41 -5.46 -9.76
N GLU A 18 0.52 -6.27 -10.26
CA GLU A 18 0.86 -7.57 -9.63
C GLU A 18 1.69 -7.41 -8.35
N SER A 19 2.44 -6.32 -8.23
CA SER A 19 3.28 -6.00 -7.08
C SER A 19 2.91 -4.64 -6.48
N PRO A 20 3.08 -4.45 -5.15
CA PRO A 20 2.74 -3.21 -4.50
C PRO A 20 3.63 -2.07 -5.01
N TRP A 21 3.00 -0.92 -5.28
CA TRP A 21 3.65 0.33 -5.64
C TRP A 21 4.13 1.10 -4.41
N GLY A 22 3.50 0.87 -3.27
CA GLY A 22 4.01 1.35 -2.00
C GLY A 22 3.55 0.45 -0.86
N THR A 23 4.26 0.54 0.26
CA THR A 23 3.89 -0.12 1.49
C THR A 23 3.94 0.87 2.65
N ALA A 24 3.20 0.56 3.69
CA ALA A 24 3.19 1.28 4.93
C ALA A 24 3.08 0.24 6.03
N GLU A 25 4.00 0.30 6.98
CA GLU A 25 4.02 -0.56 8.15
C GLU A 25 4.15 0.33 9.39
N ASN A 26 3.41 -0.02 10.44
CA ASN A 26 3.59 0.52 11.78
C ASN A 26 2.68 -0.26 12.73
N PRO A 27 3.05 -0.37 14.01
CA PRO A 27 2.12 -0.82 15.03
C PRO A 27 0.94 0.15 15.15
N ILE A 28 -0.23 -0.35 15.56
CA ILE A 28 -1.36 0.50 15.92
C ILE A 28 -0.97 1.33 17.14
N ALA A 29 -1.11 2.64 17.05
CA ALA A 29 -0.69 3.58 18.09
C ALA A 29 -1.65 3.56 19.29
N GLY A 30 -1.42 2.61 20.21
CA GLY A 30 -1.93 2.60 21.59
C GLY A 30 -3.41 2.98 21.75
N LYS A 31 -3.71 3.76 22.80
CA LYS A 31 -5.07 4.12 23.24
C LYS A 31 -5.95 4.82 22.19
N ARG A 32 -5.36 5.34 21.10
CA ARG A 32 -6.09 6.04 20.04
C ARG A 32 -6.58 5.11 18.93
N GLN A 33 -6.17 3.83 18.93
CA GLN A 33 -6.51 2.85 17.90
C GLN A 33 -6.24 3.36 16.48
N LEU A 34 -5.24 4.24 16.33
CA LEU A 34 -4.89 4.86 15.06
C LEU A 34 -3.66 4.18 14.50
N TRP A 35 -3.75 3.77 13.25
CA TRP A 35 -2.59 3.43 12.45
C TRP A 35 -2.21 4.65 11.61
N GLN A 36 -1.02 5.21 11.88
CA GLN A 36 -0.45 6.30 11.11
C GLN A 36 0.95 5.89 10.66
N SER A 37 1.22 5.96 9.37
CA SER A 37 2.52 5.59 8.81
C SER A 37 2.85 6.43 7.58
N MET A 38 4.11 6.40 7.20
CA MET A 38 4.58 6.93 5.93
C MET A 38 4.46 5.84 4.87
N VAL A 39 4.05 6.22 3.67
CA VAL A 39 4.04 5.31 2.53
C VAL A 39 5.42 5.34 1.88
N THR A 40 6.09 4.20 1.86
CA THR A 40 7.36 4.00 1.17
C THR A 40 7.08 3.43 -0.21
N ALA A 41 7.65 4.03 -1.26
CA ALA A 41 7.53 3.50 -2.61
C ALA A 41 8.31 2.18 -2.78
N THR A 42 7.72 1.21 -3.48
CA THR A 42 8.29 -0.13 -3.64
C THR A 42 8.29 -0.57 -5.09
N ALA A 43 9.33 -1.31 -5.49
CA ALA A 43 9.43 -1.92 -6.81
C ALA A 43 10.13 -3.28 -6.73
N PRO A 44 9.66 -4.31 -7.47
CA PRO A 44 10.38 -5.56 -7.58
C PRO A 44 11.80 -5.33 -8.10
N ARG A 45 12.76 -6.04 -7.51
CA ARG A 45 14.16 -5.99 -7.93
C ARG A 45 14.27 -6.32 -9.42
N GLY A 46 15.04 -5.50 -10.16
CA GLY A 46 15.25 -5.69 -11.60
C GLY A 46 14.08 -5.30 -12.50
N SER A 47 12.94 -4.84 -11.93
CA SER A 47 11.84 -4.33 -12.74
C SER A 47 12.17 -2.98 -13.37
N ARG A 48 11.52 -2.66 -14.49
CA ARG A 48 11.56 -1.33 -15.09
C ARG A 48 11.17 -0.22 -14.08
N ARG A 49 10.17 -0.48 -13.24
CA ARG A 49 9.77 0.43 -12.15
C ARG A 49 10.92 0.71 -11.19
N ALA A 50 11.72 -0.30 -10.83
CA ALA A 50 12.87 -0.12 -9.96
C ALA A 50 13.98 0.74 -10.60
N THR A 51 14.16 0.66 -11.93
CA THR A 51 15.15 1.49 -12.64
C THR A 51 14.70 2.94 -12.81
N GLU A 52 13.39 3.17 -12.89
CA GLU A 52 12.80 4.50 -13.10
C GLU A 52 12.59 5.25 -11.78
N LEU A 53 12.39 4.55 -10.66
CA LEU A 53 12.14 5.15 -9.34
C LEU A 53 13.29 6.07 -8.91
N LYS A 54 12.96 7.32 -8.52
CA LYS A 54 13.91 8.30 -7.98
C LYS A 54 13.57 8.64 -6.52
N PRO A 55 14.57 9.00 -5.67
CA PRO A 55 14.34 9.26 -4.25
C PRO A 55 13.29 10.31 -3.93
N GLU A 56 13.16 11.35 -4.77
CA GLU A 56 12.27 12.48 -4.54
C GLU A 56 10.97 12.39 -5.34
N GLN A 57 10.77 11.30 -6.09
CA GLN A 57 9.61 11.15 -6.95
C GLN A 57 8.42 10.62 -6.11
N PRO A 58 7.30 11.36 -6.06
CA PRO A 58 6.10 10.83 -5.43
C PRO A 58 5.55 9.64 -6.23
N LEU A 59 4.70 8.84 -5.58
CA LEU A 59 3.93 7.82 -6.28
C LEU A 59 3.09 8.49 -7.39
N PRO A 60 2.87 7.84 -8.56
CA PRO A 60 2.07 8.47 -9.60
C PRO A 60 0.62 8.63 -9.19
N GLY A 61 -0.01 9.74 -9.58
CA GLY A 61 -1.46 9.91 -9.42
C GLY A 61 -2.26 8.72 -9.99
N GLY A 62 -3.39 8.37 -9.35
CA GLY A 62 -4.36 7.42 -9.88
C GLY A 62 -5.20 6.69 -8.84
N ARG A 63 -5.89 5.63 -9.29
CA ARG A 63 -6.68 4.74 -8.42
C ARG A 63 -5.75 3.70 -7.78
N TYR A 64 -5.95 3.48 -6.48
CA TYR A 64 -5.19 2.55 -5.67
C TYR A 64 -6.10 1.61 -4.90
N LEU A 65 -5.63 0.38 -4.68
CA LEU A 65 -6.20 -0.61 -3.79
C LEU A 65 -5.25 -0.77 -2.60
N ALA A 66 -5.69 -0.37 -1.42
CA ALA A 66 -5.02 -0.69 -0.17
C ALA A 66 -5.42 -2.10 0.26
N LYS A 67 -4.44 -2.98 0.42
CA LYS A 67 -4.61 -4.26 1.13
C LYS A 67 -4.06 -4.12 2.55
N ILE A 68 -4.92 -4.36 3.52
CA ILE A 68 -4.64 -4.20 4.94
C ILE A 68 -4.42 -5.57 5.55
N TYR A 69 -3.24 -5.79 6.11
CA TYR A 69 -2.87 -7.04 6.77
C TYR A 69 -2.70 -6.80 8.28
N ILE A 70 -3.15 -7.73 9.11
CA ILE A 70 -3.03 -7.66 10.57
C ILE A 70 -2.37 -8.94 11.07
N ASP A 71 -1.14 -8.81 11.57
CA ASP A 71 -0.47 -9.86 12.30
C ASP A 71 -1.04 -9.98 13.71
N GLN A 72 -2.03 -10.85 13.88
CA GLN A 72 -2.67 -11.08 15.19
C GLN A 72 -1.81 -11.92 16.14
N GLN A 73 -0.77 -12.58 15.61
CA GLN A 73 0.04 -13.55 16.34
C GLN A 73 1.45 -13.03 16.63
N ASP A 74 1.73 -11.76 16.32
CA ASP A 74 3.03 -11.12 16.52
C ASP A 74 4.20 -11.86 15.83
N ARG A 75 3.94 -12.59 14.74
CA ARG A 75 4.95 -13.35 13.99
C ARG A 75 6.07 -12.46 13.45
N THR A 76 5.71 -11.28 12.94
CA THR A 76 6.63 -10.26 12.42
C THR A 76 7.58 -9.69 13.48
N LYS A 77 7.29 -9.84 14.78
CA LYS A 77 8.19 -9.41 15.86
C LYS A 77 9.36 -10.36 16.08
N THR A 78 9.16 -11.64 15.80
CA THR A 78 10.16 -12.69 16.07
C THR A 78 10.78 -13.26 14.81
N ASP A 79 10.07 -13.17 13.68
CA ASP A 79 10.52 -13.60 12.38
C ASP A 79 10.46 -12.42 11.40
N ARG A 80 11.64 -11.86 11.11
CA ARG A 80 11.79 -10.72 10.20
C ARG A 80 11.46 -11.09 8.75
N ASP A 81 11.60 -12.36 8.40
CA ASP A 81 11.40 -12.84 7.04
C ASP A 81 9.97 -13.40 6.85
N TYR A 82 9.10 -13.27 7.88
CA TYR A 82 7.70 -13.63 7.81
C TYR A 82 6.93 -12.72 6.84
N GLU A 83 6.33 -13.31 5.82
CA GLU A 83 5.49 -12.61 4.86
C GLU A 83 4.01 -12.73 5.26
N LEU A 84 3.32 -11.58 5.35
CA LEU A 84 1.87 -11.53 5.60
C LEU A 84 1.12 -11.99 4.35
N GLY A 85 0.29 -13.01 4.50
CA GLY A 85 -0.43 -13.65 3.41
C GLY A 85 -1.95 -13.47 3.51
N GLU A 86 -2.67 -14.34 2.81
CA GLU A 86 -4.15 -14.34 2.84
C GLU A 86 -4.72 -14.56 4.25
N ALA A 87 -4.01 -15.31 5.11
CA ALA A 87 -4.43 -15.56 6.48
C ALA A 87 -4.46 -14.29 7.36
N GLU A 88 -3.61 -13.30 7.04
CA GLU A 88 -3.53 -12.02 7.74
C GLU A 88 -4.29 -10.90 7.02
N LEU A 89 -4.86 -11.16 5.84
CA LEU A 89 -5.60 -10.16 5.08
C LEU A 89 -6.90 -9.79 5.82
N TYR A 90 -6.93 -8.59 6.37
CA TYR A 90 -8.12 -8.03 7.03
C TYR A 90 -9.14 -7.53 6.00
N GLY A 91 -8.65 -6.91 4.92
CA GLY A 91 -9.51 -6.48 3.83
C GLY A 91 -8.84 -5.53 2.86
N GLU A 92 -9.64 -5.06 1.90
CA GLU A 92 -9.19 -4.22 0.80
C GLU A 92 -10.05 -2.97 0.67
N VAL A 93 -9.43 -1.84 0.30
CA VAL A 93 -10.11 -0.54 0.15
C VAL A 93 -9.58 0.17 -1.09
N GLU A 94 -10.49 0.56 -1.99
CA GLU A 94 -10.14 1.41 -3.12
C GLU A 94 -10.15 2.90 -2.73
N PHE A 95 -9.18 3.66 -3.24
CA PHE A 95 -9.10 5.10 -3.05
C PHE A 95 -8.31 5.77 -4.17
N ASP A 96 -8.54 7.07 -4.36
CA ASP A 96 -7.71 7.89 -5.25
C ASP A 96 -6.49 8.44 -4.51
N GLY A 97 -5.30 8.21 -5.05
CA GLY A 97 -4.03 8.70 -4.55
C GLY A 97 -3.46 9.75 -5.50
N PRO A 98 -3.63 11.07 -5.25
CA PRO A 98 -3.04 12.11 -6.09
C PRO A 98 -1.53 12.30 -5.85
N TRP A 99 -1.04 11.93 -4.65
CA TRP A 99 0.38 11.95 -4.24
C TRP A 99 1.12 13.23 -4.64
N ALA A 100 0.56 14.39 -4.29
CA ALA A 100 1.23 15.66 -4.53
C ALA A 100 2.55 15.74 -3.74
N GLU A 101 3.54 16.42 -4.32
CA GLU A 101 4.80 16.73 -3.64
C GLU A 101 4.57 17.61 -2.40
N GLY A 102 5.49 17.50 -1.44
CA GLY A 102 5.45 18.25 -0.20
C GLY A 102 4.45 17.70 0.84
N TYR A 103 4.35 18.39 1.98
CA TYR A 103 3.45 17.98 3.05
C TYR A 103 1.99 18.14 2.62
N GLN A 104 1.25 17.05 2.70
CA GLN A 104 -0.20 17.02 2.52
C GLN A 104 -0.85 16.56 3.82
N PRO A 105 -2.07 17.03 4.15
CA PRO A 105 -2.85 16.44 5.24
C PRO A 105 -2.95 14.92 5.07
N PRO A 106 -2.91 14.15 6.17
CA PRO A 106 -3.02 12.70 6.08
C PRO A 106 -4.28 12.27 5.35
N LYS A 107 -4.14 11.39 4.36
CA LYS A 107 -5.29 10.72 3.76
C LYS A 107 -5.81 9.68 4.74
N ILE A 108 -7.04 9.86 5.20
CA ILE A 108 -7.71 8.90 6.07
C ILE A 108 -8.41 7.87 5.19
N ILE A 109 -8.03 6.61 5.33
CA ILE A 109 -8.75 5.47 4.78
C ILE A 109 -9.44 4.75 5.94
N HIS A 110 -10.71 4.44 5.78
CA HIS A 110 -11.44 3.65 6.76
C HIS A 110 -11.27 2.18 6.44
N ALA A 111 -11.00 1.38 7.47
CA ALA A 111 -10.92 -0.06 7.32
C ALA A 111 -12.27 -0.59 6.79
N PRO A 112 -12.26 -1.57 5.87
CA PRO A 112 -13.49 -2.18 5.39
C PRO A 112 -14.15 -2.92 6.55
N GLN A 113 -15.48 -2.99 6.55
CA GLN A 113 -16.18 -3.79 7.56
C GLN A 113 -15.80 -5.27 7.36
N PRO A 114 -15.49 -6.01 8.44
CA PRO A 114 -15.26 -7.45 8.34
C PRO A 114 -16.52 -8.12 7.77
N LYS A 115 -16.33 -9.08 6.87
CA LYS A 115 -17.41 -9.92 6.33
C LYS A 115 -17.95 -10.88 7.39
#